data_AF-A0A7S0ME41-F1
#
_entry.id   AF-A0A7S0ME41-F1
#
_cell.length_a   1.000
_cell.length_b   1.000
_cell.length_c   1.000
_cell.angle_alpha   90.00
_cell.angle_beta   90.00
_cell.angle_gamma   90.00
#
_symmetry.space_group_name_H-M   'P 1'
#
loop_
_entity.id
_entity.type
_entity.pdbx_description
1 polymer ?
#
loop_
_entity_poly.entity_id
_entity_poly.type
_entity_poly.pdbx_seq_one_letter_code
_entity_poly.pdbx_strand_id
1 'polypeptide(L)'
;MLDKKGRKVRVVRRIEDLKGLKLVQKSELEEEEIVAVVMYTGPMFQVYNAILRQHPPDVLGRFRAGGNLCPTTIHILVSAVIKIARSTKLPSGLELFRGLGGLVELPDSFFRVDANGCRGYAEWGFLSTTSNKAVAVEYSGLVQGRPQAMVLRMTTGAIDRGACIAELSQYAGESEYLWVPCSFLEPEGAPTVELIEGAGGAARGVVMVVPVRVSANLKALTVEELRTQKRDM
;
A
#
# COMPACT_ATOMS: atom_id res chain seq x y z
N MET A 1 11.80 -0.62 16.52
CA MET A 1 12.44 0.16 17.61
C MET A 1 11.71 1.49 17.72
N LEU A 2 11.38 1.94 18.93
CA LEU A 2 10.69 3.22 19.16
C LEU A 2 11.69 4.27 19.66
N ASP A 3 11.52 5.53 19.25
CA ASP A 3 12.30 6.64 19.77
C ASP A 3 11.84 7.04 21.18
N LYS A 4 12.51 8.00 21.80
CA LYS A 4 12.17 8.51 23.15
C LYS A 4 10.75 9.10 23.25
N LYS A 5 10.06 9.31 22.13
CA LYS A 5 8.69 9.81 22.03
C LYS A 5 7.70 8.71 21.61
N GLY A 6 8.11 7.44 21.60
CA GLY A 6 7.27 6.30 21.22
C GLY A 6 7.03 6.18 19.71
N ARG A 7 7.78 6.89 18.85
CA ARG A 7 7.60 6.85 17.40
C ARG A 7 8.48 5.80 16.75
N LYS A 8 8.04 5.18 15.66
CA LYS A 8 8.86 4.23 14.91
C LYS A 8 10.15 4.90 14.43
N VAL A 9 11.28 4.28 14.76
CA VAL A 9 12.60 4.79 14.37
C VAL A 9 12.82 4.50 12.90
N ARG A 10 13.03 5.56 12.12
CA ARG A 10 13.45 5.48 10.73
C ARG A 10 14.90 5.03 10.66
N VAL A 11 15.17 3.97 9.90
CA VAL A 11 16.50 3.43 9.64
C VAL A 11 16.82 3.65 8.17
N VAL A 12 17.80 4.51 7.90
CA VAL A 12 18.31 4.73 6.54
C VAL A 12 19.51 3.81 6.34
N ARG A 13 19.47 2.98 5.29
CA ARG A 13 20.55 2.08 4.89
C ARG A 13 21.16 2.57 3.58
N ARG A 14 22.43 2.23 3.35
CA ARG A 14 23.08 2.50 2.06
C ARG A 14 22.45 1.63 0.98
N ILE A 15 22.39 2.13 -0.25
CA ILE A 15 21.78 1.39 -1.35
C ILE A 15 22.58 0.13 -1.66
N GLU A 16 23.90 0.15 -1.50
CA GLU A 16 24.79 -1.00 -1.66
C GLU A 16 24.44 -2.14 -0.69
N ASP A 17 24.09 -1.81 0.55
CA ASP A 17 23.68 -2.79 1.55
C ASP A 17 22.31 -3.42 1.16
N LEU A 18 21.41 -2.62 0.57
CA LEU A 18 20.11 -3.10 0.09
C LEU A 18 20.24 -3.99 -1.16
N LYS A 19 21.17 -3.69 -2.06
CA LYS A 19 21.48 -4.53 -3.23
C LYS A 19 21.87 -5.96 -2.86
N GLY A 20 22.47 -6.15 -1.68
CA GLY A 20 22.85 -7.47 -1.16
C GLY A 20 21.68 -8.32 -0.63
N LEU A 21 20.46 -7.78 -0.55
CA LEU A 21 19.31 -8.52 -0.02
C LEU A 21 18.87 -9.62 -1.00
N LYS A 22 18.53 -10.79 -0.47
CA LYS A 22 18.02 -11.92 -1.26
C LYS A 22 16.76 -11.54 -2.04
N LEU A 23 15.89 -10.73 -1.45
CA LEU A 23 14.68 -10.21 -2.11
C LEU A 23 15.02 -9.41 -3.36
N VAL A 24 16.00 -8.51 -3.26
CA VAL A 24 16.44 -7.63 -4.35
C VAL A 24 17.03 -8.45 -5.49
N GLN A 25 17.91 -9.40 -5.16
CA GLN A 25 18.51 -10.30 -6.15
C GLN A 25 17.47 -11.19 -6.83
N LYS A 26 16.58 -11.82 -6.05
CA LYS A 26 15.53 -12.71 -6.57
C LYS A 26 14.52 -11.97 -7.45
N SER A 27 14.21 -10.73 -7.11
CA SER A 27 13.29 -9.89 -7.88
C SER A 27 14.00 -9.10 -8.98
N GLU A 28 15.32 -9.27 -9.12
CA GLU A 28 16.17 -8.62 -10.13
C GLU A 28 16.06 -7.09 -10.12
N LEU A 29 15.87 -6.45 -8.95
CA LEU A 29 15.62 -5.00 -8.90
C LEU A 29 16.82 -4.18 -9.36
N GLU A 30 16.55 -3.14 -10.14
CA GLU A 30 17.53 -2.10 -10.47
C GLU A 30 17.75 -1.14 -9.30
N GLU A 31 18.83 -0.37 -9.35
CA GLU A 31 19.17 0.58 -8.29
C GLU A 31 18.06 1.62 -8.09
N GLU A 32 17.50 2.14 -9.18
CA GLU A 32 16.44 3.13 -9.19
C GLU A 32 15.15 2.58 -8.58
N GLU A 33 14.86 1.30 -8.77
CA GLU A 33 13.72 0.60 -8.17
C GLU A 33 13.89 0.46 -6.66
N ILE A 34 15.08 0.11 -6.19
CA ILE A 34 15.41 0.07 -4.76
C ILE A 34 15.22 1.46 -4.15
N VAL A 35 15.76 2.50 -4.79
CA VAL A 35 15.63 3.89 -4.33
C VAL A 35 14.16 4.31 -4.29
N ALA A 36 13.36 3.97 -5.31
CA ALA A 36 11.95 4.30 -5.35
C ALA A 36 11.15 3.67 -4.20
N VAL A 37 11.39 2.39 -3.88
CA VAL A 37 10.75 1.69 -2.75
C VAL A 37 11.17 2.32 -1.42
N VAL A 38 12.46 2.61 -1.24
CA VAL A 38 12.99 3.27 -0.04
C VAL A 38 12.38 4.67 0.13
N MET A 39 12.25 5.43 -0.94
CA MET A 39 11.59 6.75 -0.89
C MET A 39 10.11 6.63 -0.52
N TYR A 40 9.40 5.66 -1.12
CA TYR A 40 7.98 5.43 -0.86
C TYR A 40 7.73 5.12 0.61
N THR A 41 8.45 4.14 1.16
CA THR A 41 8.33 3.73 2.58
C THR A 41 8.76 4.83 3.55
N GLY A 42 9.45 5.86 3.07
CA GLY A 42 9.73 7.09 3.81
C GLY A 42 8.58 8.12 3.71
N PRO A 43 8.87 9.39 3.43
CA PRO A 43 7.84 10.42 3.33
C PRO A 43 7.10 10.44 1.99
N MET A 44 7.64 9.80 0.93
CA MET A 44 7.14 10.04 -0.42
C MET A 44 5.83 9.33 -0.75
N PHE A 45 5.37 8.35 0.03
CA PHE A 45 4.02 7.81 -0.15
C PHE A 45 2.94 8.89 -0.07
N GLN A 46 3.15 9.94 0.76
CA GLN A 46 2.20 11.04 0.89
C GLN A 46 2.10 11.81 -0.43
N VAL A 47 3.24 12.10 -1.04
CA VAL A 47 3.35 12.85 -2.28
C VAL A 47 2.82 12.04 -3.46
N TYR A 48 3.32 10.82 -3.65
CA TYR A 48 2.95 9.99 -4.80
C TYR A 48 1.47 9.65 -4.78
N ASN A 49 0.93 9.27 -3.62
CA ASN A 49 -0.49 8.99 -3.52
C ASN A 49 -1.34 10.24 -3.65
N ALA A 50 -0.86 11.42 -3.21
CA ALA A 50 -1.60 12.66 -3.43
C ALA A 50 -1.66 13.08 -4.89
N ILE A 51 -0.57 12.88 -5.63
CA ILE A 51 -0.52 13.12 -7.08
C ILE A 51 -1.47 12.17 -7.81
N LEU A 52 -1.41 10.88 -7.50
CA LEU A 52 -2.24 9.85 -8.13
C LEU A 52 -3.73 10.02 -7.81
N ARG A 53 -4.09 10.32 -6.56
CA ARG A 53 -5.48 10.57 -6.12
C ARG A 53 -5.98 11.96 -6.46
N GLN A 54 -5.10 12.86 -6.89
CA GLN A 54 -5.34 14.30 -7.01
C GLN A 54 -5.87 14.95 -5.71
N HIS A 55 -5.45 14.44 -4.55
CA HIS A 55 -5.91 14.89 -3.23
C HIS A 55 -4.86 14.59 -2.14
N PRO A 56 -4.59 15.49 -1.19
CA PRO A 56 -5.26 16.78 -1.00
C PRO A 56 -4.72 17.87 -1.96
N PRO A 57 -5.55 18.88 -2.29
CA PRO A 57 -5.19 19.90 -3.30
C PRO A 57 -3.96 20.73 -2.95
N ASP A 58 -3.67 20.92 -1.66
CA ASP A 58 -2.52 21.70 -1.18
C ASP A 58 -1.19 21.00 -1.51
N VAL A 59 -1.10 19.69 -1.29
CA VAL A 59 0.07 18.89 -1.66
C VAL A 59 0.22 18.88 -3.19
N LEU A 60 -0.87 18.61 -3.93
CA LEU A 60 -0.85 18.61 -5.39
C LEU A 60 -0.42 19.97 -5.97
N GLY A 61 -0.95 21.07 -5.42
CA GLY A 61 -0.65 22.43 -5.86
C GLY A 61 0.83 22.77 -5.77
N ARG A 62 1.50 22.36 -4.69
CA ARG A 62 2.95 22.58 -4.50
C ARG A 62 3.78 21.87 -5.58
N PHE A 63 3.48 20.61 -5.87
CA PHE A 63 4.23 19.83 -6.87
C PHE A 63 3.91 20.26 -8.32
N ARG A 64 2.67 20.70 -8.59
CA ARG A 64 2.32 21.34 -9.87
C ARG A 64 3.08 22.64 -10.07
N ALA A 65 3.12 23.52 -9.07
CA ALA A 65 3.86 24.77 -9.13
C ALA A 65 5.38 24.54 -9.32
N GLY A 66 5.92 23.48 -8.72
CA GLY A 66 7.31 23.05 -8.91
C GLY A 66 7.59 22.33 -10.24
N GLY A 67 6.58 22.08 -11.08
CA GLY A 67 6.75 21.45 -12.39
C GLY A 67 7.13 19.97 -12.37
N ASN A 68 6.96 19.27 -11.25
CA ASN A 68 7.35 17.86 -11.14
C ASN A 68 6.27 17.02 -10.43
N LEU A 69 5.57 16.20 -11.21
CA LEU A 69 4.57 15.25 -10.71
C LEU A 69 5.14 13.85 -10.48
N CYS A 70 6.46 13.71 -10.48
CA CYS A 70 7.19 12.47 -10.28
C CYS A 70 6.74 11.28 -11.18
N PRO A 71 6.31 11.47 -12.45
CA PRO A 71 5.74 10.38 -13.24
C PRO A 71 6.75 9.23 -13.44
N THR A 72 8.01 9.57 -13.70
CA THR A 72 9.10 8.59 -13.86
C THR A 72 9.33 7.79 -12.58
N THR A 73 9.40 8.45 -11.43
CA THR A 73 9.62 7.78 -10.15
C THR A 73 8.43 6.91 -9.74
N ILE A 74 7.20 7.37 -9.98
CA ILE A 74 5.98 6.58 -9.77
C ILE A 74 6.02 5.32 -10.64
N HIS A 75 6.39 5.45 -11.92
CA HIS A 75 6.51 4.31 -12.80
C HIS A 75 7.61 3.32 -12.36
N ILE A 76 8.79 3.82 -11.99
CA ILE A 76 9.87 2.97 -11.44
C ILE A 76 9.39 2.22 -10.19
N LEU A 77 8.63 2.87 -9.32
CA LEU A 77 8.03 2.21 -8.17
C LEU A 77 7.00 1.13 -8.57
N VAL A 78 6.17 1.38 -9.58
CA VAL A 78 5.26 0.36 -10.14
C VAL A 78 6.03 -0.85 -10.63
N SER A 79 7.12 -0.64 -11.39
CA SER A 79 8.01 -1.71 -11.86
C SER A 79 8.56 -2.53 -10.69
N ALA A 80 9.09 -1.87 -9.66
CA ALA A 80 9.61 -2.51 -8.46
C ALA A 80 8.54 -3.36 -7.76
N VAL A 81 7.33 -2.82 -7.57
CA VAL A 81 6.21 -3.53 -6.92
C VAL A 81 5.81 -4.76 -7.73
N ILE A 82 5.74 -4.68 -9.05
CA ILE A 82 5.42 -5.83 -9.91
C ILE A 82 6.46 -6.95 -9.75
N LYS A 83 7.75 -6.60 -9.78
CA LYS A 83 8.86 -7.56 -9.63
C LYS A 83 8.87 -8.21 -8.25
N ILE A 84 8.71 -7.41 -7.18
CA ILE A 84 8.65 -7.90 -5.80
C ILE A 84 7.41 -8.78 -5.57
N ALA A 85 6.24 -8.41 -6.12
CA ALA A 85 5.02 -9.21 -5.98
C ALA A 85 5.21 -10.63 -6.52
N ARG A 86 5.86 -10.80 -7.68
CA ARG A 86 6.17 -12.12 -8.26
C ARG A 86 7.05 -12.97 -7.34
N SER A 87 7.96 -12.33 -6.61
CA SER A 87 8.91 -12.97 -5.68
C SER A 87 8.40 -13.13 -4.25
N THR A 88 7.28 -12.49 -3.91
CA THR A 88 6.71 -12.45 -2.56
C THR A 88 6.28 -13.84 -2.11
N LYS A 89 6.70 -14.22 -0.91
CA LYS A 89 6.29 -15.48 -0.28
C LYS A 89 4.83 -15.38 0.15
N LEU A 90 4.06 -16.43 -0.10
CA LEU A 90 2.67 -16.54 0.29
C LEU A 90 2.52 -17.67 1.32
N PRO A 91 2.55 -17.36 2.63
CA PRO A 91 2.10 -18.28 3.65
C PRO A 91 0.65 -18.72 3.40
N SER A 92 0.32 -19.96 3.76
CA SER A 92 -1.07 -20.42 3.73
C SER A 92 -1.93 -19.54 4.62
N GLY A 93 -3.04 -19.04 4.09
CA GLY A 93 -3.98 -18.17 4.82
C GLY A 93 -3.45 -16.76 5.10
N LEU A 94 -2.53 -16.23 4.28
CA LEU A 94 -2.06 -14.85 4.44
C LEU A 94 -3.23 -13.85 4.29
N GLU A 95 -3.53 -13.16 5.38
CA GLU A 95 -4.44 -12.02 5.41
C GLU A 95 -3.66 -10.71 5.47
N LEU A 96 -4.13 -9.72 4.72
CA LEU A 96 -3.63 -8.35 4.72
C LEU A 96 -4.74 -7.39 5.17
N PHE A 97 -4.34 -6.34 5.88
CA PHE A 97 -5.25 -5.39 6.50
C PHE A 97 -4.87 -3.95 6.14
N ARG A 98 -5.86 -3.07 6.04
CA ARG A 98 -5.64 -1.63 5.82
C ARG A 98 -6.65 -0.79 6.58
N GLY A 99 -6.16 0.13 7.41
CA GLY A 99 -7.00 1.16 8.03
C GLY A 99 -7.33 2.29 7.05
N LEU A 100 -8.54 2.84 7.13
CA LEU A 100 -9.04 3.90 6.22
C LEU A 100 -9.16 5.29 6.87
N GLY A 101 -8.62 5.45 8.08
CA GLY A 101 -8.59 6.72 8.79
C GLY A 101 -9.94 7.20 9.33
N GLY A 102 -11.07 6.62 8.95
CA GLY A 102 -12.38 6.87 9.56
C GLY A 102 -12.95 8.28 9.35
N LEU A 103 -12.47 9.01 8.34
CA LEU A 103 -13.02 10.30 7.91
C LEU A 103 -13.76 10.22 6.57
N VAL A 104 -13.64 9.11 5.86
CA VAL A 104 -14.13 8.96 4.49
C VAL A 104 -14.89 7.64 4.40
N GLU A 105 -16.11 7.72 3.88
CA GLU A 105 -16.91 6.55 3.55
C GLU A 105 -16.41 5.90 2.26
N LEU A 106 -16.65 4.60 2.13
CA LEU A 106 -16.46 3.92 0.86
C LEU A 106 -17.48 4.48 -0.16
N PRO A 107 -17.10 4.60 -1.44
CA PRO A 107 -17.98 5.19 -2.44
C PRO A 107 -19.25 4.35 -2.65
N ASP A 108 -20.33 4.97 -3.11
CA ASP A 108 -21.60 4.28 -3.43
C ASP A 108 -21.41 3.06 -4.35
N SER A 109 -20.46 3.14 -5.29
CA SER A 109 -20.12 2.06 -6.23
C SER A 109 -19.58 0.82 -5.52
N PHE A 110 -19.03 0.96 -4.31
CA PHE A 110 -18.58 -0.17 -3.51
C PHE A 110 -19.76 -1.02 -3.03
N PHE A 111 -20.91 -0.40 -2.75
CA PHE A 111 -22.08 -1.09 -2.22
C PHE A 111 -23.10 -1.46 -3.30
N ARG A 112 -23.28 -0.60 -4.32
CA ARG A 112 -24.29 -0.77 -5.37
C ARG A 112 -23.75 -1.60 -6.53
N VAL A 113 -24.49 -2.65 -6.87
CA VAL A 113 -24.26 -3.47 -8.06
C VAL A 113 -24.76 -2.69 -9.29
N ASP A 114 -23.92 -2.56 -10.30
CA ASP A 114 -24.26 -1.90 -11.56
C ASP A 114 -25.06 -2.80 -12.52
N ALA A 115 -25.40 -2.28 -13.70
CA ALA A 115 -26.17 -3.00 -14.71
C ALA A 115 -25.49 -4.29 -15.25
N ASN A 116 -24.17 -4.42 -15.05
CA ASN A 116 -23.38 -5.57 -15.47
C ASN A 116 -23.09 -6.55 -14.32
N GLY A 117 -23.63 -6.30 -13.12
CA GLY A 117 -23.35 -7.12 -11.95
C GLY A 117 -22.06 -6.76 -11.22
N CYS A 118 -21.40 -5.65 -11.56
CA CYS A 118 -20.14 -5.24 -10.95
C CYS A 118 -20.36 -4.25 -9.80
N ARG A 119 -19.50 -4.33 -8.77
CA ARG A 119 -19.41 -3.34 -7.67
C ARG A 119 -17.97 -3.25 -7.17
N GLY A 120 -17.63 -2.15 -6.52
CA GLY A 120 -16.28 -1.87 -6.03
C GLY A 120 -15.79 -0.48 -6.40
N TYR A 121 -14.49 -0.25 -6.27
CA TYR A 121 -13.84 0.97 -6.76
C TYR A 121 -12.35 0.74 -7.05
N ALA A 122 -11.77 1.61 -7.88
CA ALA A 122 -10.33 1.65 -8.09
C ALA A 122 -9.65 2.55 -7.05
N GLU A 123 -8.66 2.03 -6.34
CA GLU A 123 -7.73 2.86 -5.56
C GLU A 123 -6.71 3.46 -6.52
N TRP A 124 -6.75 4.79 -6.67
CA TRP A 124 -5.87 5.50 -7.60
C TRP A 124 -4.42 5.58 -7.10
N GLY A 125 -4.19 5.59 -5.79
CA GLY A 125 -2.85 5.56 -5.21
C GLY A 125 -2.28 4.15 -5.11
N PHE A 126 -1.05 4.03 -4.61
CA PHE A 126 -0.59 2.75 -4.09
C PHE A 126 -1.40 2.38 -2.85
N LEU A 127 -1.80 1.10 -2.78
CA LEU A 127 -2.53 0.55 -1.64
C LEU A 127 -1.51 -0.10 -0.69
N SER A 128 -1.22 0.56 0.43
CA SER A 128 -0.37 -0.02 1.49
C SER A 128 -1.22 -0.84 2.46
N THR A 129 -0.75 -2.04 2.78
CA THR A 129 -1.47 -3.05 3.57
C THR A 129 -0.49 -3.76 4.49
N THR A 130 -0.99 -4.41 5.54
CA THR A 130 -0.12 -5.10 6.50
C THR A 130 -0.69 -6.44 6.95
N SER A 131 0.17 -7.43 7.20
CA SER A 131 -0.25 -8.69 7.82
C SER A 131 -0.47 -8.59 9.34
N ASN A 132 -0.21 -7.42 9.95
CA ASN A 132 -0.47 -7.18 11.36
C ASN A 132 -1.73 -6.32 11.54
N LYS A 133 -2.85 -6.95 11.90
CA LYS A 133 -4.13 -6.27 12.11
C LYS A 133 -4.06 -5.12 13.11
N ALA A 134 -3.26 -5.24 14.17
CA ALA A 134 -3.11 -4.19 15.18
C ALA A 134 -2.56 -2.90 14.55
N VAL A 135 -1.59 -3.03 13.63
CA VAL A 135 -1.07 -1.87 12.87
C VAL A 135 -2.17 -1.25 12.01
N ALA A 136 -2.98 -2.05 11.30
CA ALA A 136 -4.09 -1.51 10.53
C ALA A 136 -5.14 -0.79 11.39
N VAL A 137 -5.39 -1.26 12.61
CA VAL A 137 -6.30 -0.60 13.57
C VAL A 137 -5.77 0.77 14.00
N GLU A 138 -4.46 0.97 14.16
CA GLU A 138 -3.87 2.30 14.44
C GLU A 138 -4.21 3.33 13.35
N TYR A 139 -4.33 2.87 12.10
CA TYR A 139 -4.70 3.67 10.93
C TYR A 139 -6.21 3.66 10.61
N SER A 140 -7.05 3.01 11.42
CA SER A 140 -8.48 2.85 11.13
C SER A 140 -9.30 4.12 11.38
N GLY A 141 -8.80 5.04 12.21
CA GLY A 141 -9.55 6.15 12.79
C GLY A 141 -9.92 5.94 14.26
N LEU A 142 -9.78 4.71 14.79
CA LEU A 142 -10.14 4.36 16.18
C LEU A 142 -9.34 5.18 17.20
N VAL A 143 -8.01 5.23 17.04
CA VAL A 143 -7.11 5.94 17.97
C VAL A 143 -7.41 7.45 18.00
N GLN A 144 -7.89 7.98 16.88
CA GLN A 144 -8.28 9.38 16.73
C GLN A 144 -9.73 9.65 17.17
N GLY A 145 -10.44 8.64 17.70
CA GLY A 145 -11.83 8.76 18.15
C GLY A 145 -12.82 9.08 17.03
N ARG A 146 -12.51 8.67 15.79
CA ARG A 146 -13.32 9.02 14.61
C ARG A 146 -14.53 8.10 14.48
N PRO A 147 -15.67 8.63 13.98
CA PRO A 147 -16.96 7.94 14.03
C PRO A 147 -17.04 6.68 13.16
N GLN A 148 -16.17 6.56 12.16
CA GLN A 148 -16.21 5.49 11.16
C GLN A 148 -14.92 4.67 11.14
N ALA A 149 -14.44 4.26 12.32
CA ALA A 149 -13.24 3.43 12.41
C ALA A 149 -13.39 2.15 11.57
N MET A 150 -12.55 2.01 10.53
CA MET A 150 -12.72 0.97 9.51
C MET A 150 -11.39 0.34 9.10
N VAL A 151 -11.42 -0.98 8.93
CA VAL A 151 -10.31 -1.78 8.41
C VAL A 151 -10.79 -2.64 7.24
N LEU A 152 -10.11 -2.55 6.10
CA LEU A 152 -10.25 -3.53 5.03
C LEU A 152 -9.46 -4.79 5.38
N ARG A 153 -10.03 -5.96 5.07
CA ARG A 153 -9.37 -7.27 5.21
C ARG A 153 -9.34 -7.96 3.85
N MET A 154 -8.17 -8.45 3.47
CA MET A 154 -7.93 -9.10 2.18
C MET A 154 -7.33 -10.48 2.41
N THR A 155 -7.96 -11.51 1.86
CA THR A 155 -7.32 -12.81 1.73
C THR A 155 -6.47 -12.79 0.47
N THR A 156 -5.20 -13.17 0.60
CA THR A 156 -4.26 -13.16 -0.52
C THR A 156 -3.91 -14.59 -0.94
N GLY A 157 -3.74 -14.78 -2.24
CA GLY A 157 -3.39 -16.08 -2.79
C GLY A 157 -2.48 -15.96 -4.01
N ALA A 158 -2.41 -17.06 -4.76
CA ALA A 158 -1.58 -17.11 -5.97
C ALA A 158 -2.05 -16.11 -7.05
N ILE A 159 -3.33 -15.75 -7.02
CA ILE A 159 -4.03 -14.87 -7.99
C ILE A 159 -3.83 -13.39 -7.63
N ASP A 160 -3.95 -13.06 -6.34
CA ASP A 160 -4.01 -11.72 -5.79
C ASP A 160 -2.96 -11.59 -4.67
N ARG A 161 -1.72 -11.24 -5.07
CA ARG A 161 -0.59 -11.06 -4.15
C ARG A 161 -0.05 -9.62 -4.20
N GLY A 162 0.02 -8.98 -3.04
CA GLY A 162 0.75 -7.73 -2.87
C GLY A 162 2.27 -7.96 -2.79
N ALA A 163 3.05 -6.91 -3.07
CA ALA A 163 4.51 -6.93 -2.94
C ALA A 163 4.93 -6.77 -1.49
N CYS A 164 5.55 -7.79 -0.88
CA CYS A 164 6.14 -7.66 0.45
C CYS A 164 7.42 -6.81 0.38
N ILE A 165 7.33 -5.56 0.86
CA ILE A 165 8.43 -4.58 0.80
C ILE A 165 9.12 -4.37 2.17
N ALA A 166 8.78 -5.18 3.17
CA ALA A 166 9.28 -5.08 4.53
C ALA A 166 10.81 -5.03 4.61
N GLU A 167 11.53 -5.84 3.81
CA GLU A 167 13.00 -5.88 3.81
C GLU A 167 13.65 -4.61 3.25
N LEU A 168 12.90 -3.79 2.50
CA LEU A 168 13.35 -2.52 1.91
C LEU A 168 12.85 -1.29 2.68
N SER A 169 11.91 -1.47 3.60
CA SER A 169 11.31 -0.37 4.35
C SER A 169 12.33 0.39 5.20
N GLN A 170 12.09 1.70 5.33
CA GLN A 170 12.81 2.56 6.27
C GLN A 170 12.34 2.35 7.72
N TYR A 171 11.28 1.58 7.96
CA TYR A 171 10.74 1.31 9.30
C TYR A 171 10.86 -0.19 9.62
N ALA A 172 11.94 -0.54 10.32
CA ALA A 172 12.21 -1.93 10.67
C ALA A 172 11.08 -2.55 11.52
N GLY A 173 10.61 -3.72 11.10
CA GLY A 173 9.53 -4.48 11.74
C GLY A 173 8.14 -4.22 11.16
N GLU A 174 7.98 -3.29 10.21
CA GLU A 174 6.73 -3.17 9.47
C GLU A 174 6.58 -4.31 8.46
N SER A 175 5.48 -5.04 8.58
CA SER A 175 5.09 -6.05 7.59
C SER A 175 4.23 -5.39 6.53
N GLU A 176 4.84 -4.55 5.70
CA GLU A 176 4.15 -3.80 4.66
C GLU A 176 4.10 -4.58 3.34
N TYR A 177 2.89 -4.65 2.78
CA TYR A 177 2.59 -5.22 1.46
C TYR A 177 1.95 -4.14 0.60
N LEU A 178 2.52 -3.93 -0.59
CA LEU A 178 2.16 -2.84 -1.47
C LEU A 178 1.49 -3.35 -2.74
N TRP A 179 0.41 -2.66 -3.14
CA TRP A 179 -0.25 -2.88 -4.42
C TRP A 179 -0.09 -1.65 -5.30
N VAL A 180 -0.08 -1.89 -6.61
CA VAL A 180 0.09 -0.85 -7.62
C VAL A 180 -1.12 0.10 -7.68
N PRO A 181 -0.95 1.32 -8.22
CA PRO A 181 -2.05 2.21 -8.56
C PRO A 181 -3.10 1.53 -9.43
N CYS A 182 -4.35 1.97 -9.29
CA CYS A 182 -5.51 1.44 -9.99
C CYS A 182 -5.83 -0.02 -9.67
N SER A 183 -5.39 -0.53 -8.52
CA SER A 183 -5.91 -1.79 -7.96
C SER A 183 -7.39 -1.63 -7.64
N PHE A 184 -8.20 -2.58 -8.10
CA PHE A 184 -9.65 -2.58 -7.91
C PHE A 184 -9.99 -3.34 -6.62
N LEU A 185 -10.83 -2.75 -5.78
CA LEU A 185 -11.32 -3.34 -4.54
C LEU A 185 -12.79 -3.72 -4.71
N GLU A 186 -13.08 -5.00 -4.52
CA GLU A 186 -14.42 -5.57 -4.57
C GLU A 186 -14.80 -6.12 -3.19
N PRO A 187 -15.97 -5.81 -2.62
CA PRO A 187 -16.42 -6.38 -1.35
C PRO A 187 -16.67 -7.90 -1.43
N GLU A 188 -16.13 -8.63 -0.46
CA GLU A 188 -16.24 -10.08 -0.35
C GLU A 188 -17.05 -10.49 0.89
N GLY A 189 -18.34 -10.74 0.72
CA GLY A 189 -19.21 -11.08 1.86
C GLY A 189 -19.63 -9.86 2.69
N ALA A 190 -20.05 -10.11 3.93
CA ALA A 190 -20.62 -9.08 4.80
C ALA A 190 -19.54 -8.43 5.70
N PRO A 191 -19.59 -7.10 5.93
CA PRO A 191 -18.81 -6.46 6.96
C PRO A 191 -19.11 -7.03 8.35
N THR A 192 -18.10 -7.10 9.21
CA THR A 192 -18.25 -7.48 10.61
C THR A 192 -17.88 -6.31 11.52
N VAL A 193 -18.42 -6.34 12.73
CA VAL A 193 -18.15 -5.35 13.77
C VAL A 193 -17.31 -6.03 14.84
N GLU A 194 -16.13 -5.48 15.10
CA GLU A 194 -15.20 -6.04 16.08
C GLU A 194 -14.93 -5.06 17.22
N LEU A 195 -14.93 -5.57 18.45
CA LEU A 195 -14.52 -4.82 19.64
C LEU A 195 -13.02 -4.97 19.82
N ILE A 196 -12.29 -3.86 19.75
CA ILE A 196 -10.88 -3.81 20.08
C ILE A 196 -10.74 -3.52 21.57
N GLU A 197 -10.29 -4.51 22.32
CA GLU A 197 -9.94 -4.38 23.73
C GLU A 197 -8.57 -3.72 23.84
N GLY A 198 -8.53 -2.50 24.38
CA GLY A 198 -7.28 -1.77 24.56
C GLY A 198 -6.40 -2.46 25.61
N ALA A 199 -5.25 -3.00 25.20
CA ALA A 199 -4.18 -3.38 26.11
C ALA A 199 -3.13 -2.27 26.19
N GLY A 200 -2.63 -1.97 27.40
CA GLY A 200 -1.47 -1.08 27.59
C GLY A 200 -1.66 0.39 27.17
N GLY A 201 -2.88 0.94 27.24
CA GLY A 201 -3.17 2.32 26.85
C GLY A 201 -3.58 2.51 25.38
N ALA A 202 -3.78 1.42 24.63
CA ALA A 202 -4.37 1.47 23.30
C ALA A 202 -5.86 1.88 23.34
N ALA A 203 -6.33 2.53 22.27
CA ALA A 203 -7.73 2.93 22.15
C ALA A 203 -8.67 1.72 22.19
N ARG A 204 -9.68 1.78 23.06
CA ARG A 204 -10.78 0.82 23.11
C ARG A 204 -11.92 1.33 22.26
N GLY A 205 -12.50 0.45 21.45
CA GLY A 205 -13.73 0.77 20.74
C GLY A 205 -14.03 -0.19 19.62
N VAL A 206 -14.95 0.22 18.77
CA VAL A 206 -15.51 -0.63 17.72
C VAL A 206 -14.88 -0.29 16.39
N VAL A 207 -14.48 -1.32 15.64
CA VAL A 207 -13.95 -1.19 14.28
C VAL A 207 -14.82 -2.02 13.35
N MET A 208 -15.25 -1.42 12.24
CA MET A 208 -15.89 -2.16 11.15
C MET A 208 -14.80 -2.82 10.30
N VAL A 209 -14.87 -4.14 10.16
CA VAL A 209 -13.96 -4.92 9.32
C VAL A 209 -14.69 -5.29 8.03
N VAL A 210 -14.18 -4.79 6.91
CA VAL A 210 -14.78 -4.95 5.58
C VAL A 210 -13.92 -5.93 4.77
N PRO A 211 -14.39 -7.17 4.54
CA PRO A 211 -13.69 -8.10 3.67
C PRO A 211 -13.75 -7.67 2.20
N VAL A 212 -12.60 -7.70 1.51
CA VAL A 212 -12.47 -7.30 0.11
C VAL A 212 -11.50 -8.19 -0.66
N ARG A 213 -11.73 -8.35 -1.95
CA ARG A 213 -10.75 -8.81 -2.93
C ARG A 213 -10.06 -7.63 -3.58
N VAL A 214 -8.79 -7.80 -3.93
CA VAL A 214 -7.99 -6.75 -4.57
C VAL A 214 -7.41 -7.28 -5.87
N SER A 215 -7.62 -6.56 -6.97
CA SER A 215 -6.96 -6.91 -8.22
C SER A 215 -5.48 -6.51 -8.18
N ALA A 216 -4.62 -7.47 -8.52
CA ALA A 216 -3.22 -7.20 -8.83
C ALA A 216 -3.15 -6.78 -10.31
N ASN A 217 -3.28 -5.47 -10.59
CA ASN A 217 -3.23 -4.95 -11.97
C ASN A 217 -1.79 -4.94 -12.52
N LEU A 218 -1.22 -6.13 -12.74
CA LEU A 218 0.18 -6.34 -13.14
C LEU A 218 0.45 -6.07 -14.63
N LYS A 219 -0.40 -5.30 -15.32
CA LYS A 219 -0.29 -5.04 -16.77
C LYS A 219 0.65 -3.87 -17.12
N ALA A 220 1.18 -3.16 -16.13
CA ALA A 220 2.21 -2.16 -16.39
C ALA A 220 3.53 -2.84 -16.75
N LEU A 221 4.23 -2.26 -17.72
CA LEU A 221 5.55 -2.73 -18.13
C LEU A 221 6.58 -2.44 -17.04
N THR A 222 7.55 -3.33 -16.88
CA THR A 222 8.75 -3.03 -16.07
C THR A 222 9.66 -2.04 -16.78
N VAL A 223 10.61 -1.47 -16.05
CA VAL A 223 11.59 -0.52 -16.59
C VAL A 223 12.37 -1.14 -17.77
N GLU A 224 12.75 -2.41 -17.65
CA GLU A 224 13.50 -3.15 -18.67
C GLU A 224 12.65 -3.42 -19.92
N GLU A 225 11.38 -3.79 -19.72
CA GLU A 225 10.42 -4.01 -20.81
C GLU A 225 10.20 -2.71 -21.61
N LEU A 226 10.04 -1.57 -20.94
CA LEU A 226 9.94 -0.26 -21.60
C LEU A 226 11.20 0.14 -22.38
N ARG A 227 12.38 -0.10 -21.80
CA ARG A 227 13.65 0.20 -22.48
C ARG A 227 13.82 -0.64 -23.74
N THR A 228 13.32 -1.87 -23.74
CA THR A 228 13.39 -2.76 -24.89
C THR A 228 12.44 -2.30 -26.00
N GLN A 229 11.18 -1.98 -25.68
CA GLN A 229 10.23 -1.45 -26.67
C GLN A 229 10.73 -0.20 -27.39
N LYS A 230 11.40 0.71 -26.68
CA LYS A 230 11.99 1.91 -27.30
C LYS A 230 13.08 1.62 -28.32
N ARG A 231 13.75 0.46 -28.24
CA ARG A 231 14.81 0.07 -29.19
C ARG A 231 14.26 -0.57 -30.46
N ASP A 232 13.03 -1.06 -30.41
CA ASP A 232 12.35 -1.77 -31.50
C ASP A 232 11.38 -0.88 -32.31
N MET A 233 11.28 0.42 -31.94
CA MET A 233 10.56 1.46 -32.68
C MET A 233 11.52 2.30 -33.53
#